data_AF-A0A969EV90-F1
#
_entry.id   AF-A0A969EV90-F1
#
_cell.length_a   1.000
_cell.length_b   1.000
_cell.length_c   1.000
_cell.angle_alpha   90.00
_cell.angle_beta   90.00
_cell.angle_gamma   90.00
#
_symmetry.space_group_name_H-M   'P 1'
#
loop_
_entity.id
_entity.type
_entity.pdbx_description
1 polymer ?
#
loop_
_entity_poly.entity_id
_entity_poly.type
_entity_poly.pdbx_seq_one_letter_code
_entity_poly.pdbx_strand_id
1 'polypeptide(L)' 'MLLALAKRLKQGNDNLAAGKWGPREYPLVGVEVRGKTLGLVGLGRIGRRVAQICRLGLEMDIVAYDPCHARARLPNWA' A
#
# COMPACT_ATOMS: atom_id res chain seq x y z
N MET A 1 -3.47 -1.09 -6.46
CA MET A 1 -4.66 -0.92 -5.59
C MET A 1 -4.36 -0.24 -4.27
N LEU A 2 -3.31 -0.61 -3.52
CA LEU A 2 -2.93 0.01 -2.24
C LEU A 2 -2.98 1.55 -2.27
N LEU A 3 -2.20 2.19 -3.15
CA LEU A 3 -2.13 3.65 -3.26
C LEU A 3 -3.44 4.27 -3.74
N ALA A 4 -4.17 3.60 -4.63
CA ALA A 4 -5.45 4.09 -5.12
C ALA A 4 -6.48 4.19 -3.99
N LEU A 5 -6.48 3.23 -3.06
CA LEU A 5 -7.32 3.27 -1.86
C LEU A 5 -6.80 4.30 -0.86
N ALA A 6 -5.50 4.26 -0.54
CA ALA A 6 -4.89 5.19 0.40
C ALA A 6 -5.11 6.65 -0.01
N LYS A 7 -5.01 6.97 -1.31
CA LYS A 7 -5.17 8.32 -1.86
C LYS A 7 -6.59 8.63 -2.37
N ARG A 8 -7.58 7.76 -2.10
CA ARG A 8 -8.99 7.95 -2.50
C ARG A 8 -9.15 8.29 -3.99
N LEU A 9 -8.38 7.61 -4.84
CA LEU A 9 -8.24 7.94 -6.27
C LEU A 9 -9.58 7.87 -7.00
N LYS A 10 -10.39 6.83 -6.72
CA LYS A 10 -11.69 6.63 -7.38
C LYS A 10 -12.65 7.77 -7.06
N GLN A 11 -12.78 8.15 -5.79
CA GLN A 11 -13.63 9.27 -5.37
C GLN A 11 -13.14 10.61 -5.95
N GLY A 12 -11.83 10.82 -5.98
CA GLY A 12 -11.24 12.00 -6.62
C GLY A 12 -11.55 12.08 -8.11
N ASN A 13 -11.43 10.96 -8.82
CA ASN A 13 -11.77 10.87 -10.24
C ASN A 13 -13.26 11.12 -10.50
N ASP A 14 -14.14 10.52 -9.70
CA ASP A 14 -15.59 10.71 -9.83
C ASP A 14 -15.99 12.18 -9.60
N ASN A 15 -15.38 12.84 -8.60
CA ASN A 15 -15.60 14.28 -8.35
C ASN A 15 -15.14 15.14 -9.51
N LEU A 16 -13.97 14.85 -10.08
CA LEU A 16 -13.46 15.57 -11.24
C LEU A 16 -14.37 15.40 -12.45
N ALA A 17 -14.81 14.17 -12.73
CA ALA A 17 -15.73 13.86 -13.81
C ALA A 17 -17.09 14.55 -13.64
N ALA A 18 -17.51 14.79 -12.39
CA ALA A 18 -18.72 15.56 -12.06
C ALA A 18 -18.53 17.08 -12.11
N GLY A 19 -17.37 17.59 -12.56
CA GLY A 19 -17.08 19.02 -12.66
C GLY A 19 -16.80 19.71 -11.31
N LYS A 20 -16.66 18.94 -10.22
CA LYS A 20 -16.40 19.47 -8.87
C LYS A 20 -14.90 19.65 -8.66
N TRP A 21 -14.34 20.68 -9.31
CA TRP A 21 -12.95 21.10 -9.10
C TRP A 21 -12.86 22.10 -7.95
N GLY A 22 -12.00 21.83 -6.97
CA GLY A 22 -11.86 22.69 -5.80
C GLY A 22 -10.78 22.21 -4.83
N PRO A 23 -10.58 22.91 -3.71
CA PRO A 23 -9.69 22.47 -2.64
C PRO A 23 -10.00 21.04 -2.21
N ARG A 24 -9.01 20.32 -1.68
CA ARG A 24 -9.26 18.99 -1.10
C ARG A 24 -10.12 19.14 0.16
N GLU A 25 -11.42 19.09 -0.04
CA GLU A 25 -12.39 19.07 1.05
C GLU A 25 -12.39 17.70 1.72
N TYR A 26 -12.81 17.68 2.99
CA TYR A 26 -13.01 16.46 3.77
C TYR A 26 -14.22 15.71 3.18
N PRO A 27 -14.02 14.85 2.15
CA PRO A 27 -13.58 13.47 2.36
C PRO A 27 -12.51 12.98 1.36
N LEU A 28 -11.85 13.86 0.59
CA LEU A 28 -10.81 13.48 -0.39
C LEU A 28 -9.40 13.38 0.21
N VAL A 29 -9.24 13.72 1.48
CA VAL A 29 -7.97 13.57 2.19
C VAL A 29 -7.68 12.07 2.37
N GLY A 30 -6.63 11.62 1.68
CA GLY A 30 -6.12 10.27 1.78
C GLY A 30 -5.18 10.07 2.97
N VAL A 31 -4.63 8.88 3.06
CA VAL A 31 -3.66 8.46 4.06
C VAL A 31 -2.27 8.42 3.43
N GLU A 32 -1.26 8.91 4.15
CA GLU A 32 0.14 8.69 3.80
C GLU A 32 0.57 7.29 4.22
N VAL A 33 1.20 6.54 3.30
CA VAL A 33 1.56 5.15 3.53
C VAL A 33 3.00 5.00 4.02
N ARG A 34 3.84 6.01 3.82
CA ARG A 34 5.22 6.03 4.31
C ARG A 34 5.27 5.78 5.82
N GLY A 35 6.15 4.88 6.26
CA GLY A 35 6.31 4.51 7.67
C GLY A 35 5.14 3.72 8.28
N LYS A 36 4.13 3.33 7.49
CA LYS A 36 3.05 2.47 7.97
C LYS A 36 3.39 0.99 7.76
N THR A 37 2.72 0.14 8.53
CA THR A 37 2.86 -1.31 8.41
C THR A 37 1.94 -1.89 7.33
N LEU A 38 2.50 -2.66 6.40
CA LEU A 38 1.77 -3.49 5.45
C LEU A 38 1.80 -4.96 5.90
N GLY A 39 0.62 -5.52 6.14
CA GLY A 39 0.42 -6.96 6.38
C GLY A 39 0.27 -7.74 5.07
N LEU A 40 1.03 -8.82 4.91
CA LEU A 40 0.93 -9.73 3.76
C LEU A 40 0.57 -11.15 4.19
N VAL A 41 -0.44 -11.73 3.55
CA VAL A 41 -0.78 -13.16 3.69
C VAL A 41 -0.29 -13.88 2.44
N GLY A 42 0.71 -14.73 2.61
CA GLY A 42 1.46 -15.37 1.54
C GLY A 42 2.71 -14.57 1.16
N LEU A 43 3.87 -15.22 1.25
CA LEU A 43 5.18 -14.67 0.89
C LEU A 43 5.81 -15.45 -0.27
N GLY A 44 5.00 -15.84 -1.25
CA GLY A 44 5.43 -16.44 -2.52
C GLY A 44 6.07 -15.41 -3.48
N ARG A 45 6.18 -15.75 -4.77
CA ARG A 45 6.81 -14.88 -5.79
C ARG A 45 6.21 -13.47 -5.81
N ILE A 46 4.88 -13.36 -5.84
CA ILE A 46 4.18 -12.07 -5.89
C ILE A 46 4.32 -11.33 -4.55
N GLY A 47 4.04 -12.00 -3.43
CA GLY A 47 4.12 -11.42 -2.08
C GLY A 47 5.51 -10.82 -1.78
N ARG A 48 6.58 -11.52 -2.16
CA ARG A 48 7.96 -11.01 -2.03
C ARG A 48 8.20 -9.77 -2.87
N ARG A 49 7.71 -9.72 -4.12
CA ARG A 49 7.87 -8.54 -4.97
C ARG A 49 7.11 -7.34 -4.43
N VAL A 50 5.90 -7.55 -3.93
CA VAL A 50 5.10 -6.50 -3.27
C VAL A 50 5.81 -6.01 -2.00
N ALA A 51 6.28 -6.92 -1.15
CA ALA A 51 7.05 -6.59 0.06
C ALA A 51 8.27 -5.72 -0.26
N GLN A 52 9.03 -6.10 -1.29
CA GLN A 52 10.21 -5.35 -1.72
C GLN A 52 9.86 -3.92 -2.15
N ILE A 53 8.86 -3.77 -3.02
CA ILE A 53 8.43 -2.46 -3.53
C ILE A 53 7.94 -1.58 -2.38
N CYS A 54 7.13 -2.13 -1.47
CA CYS A 54 6.59 -1.37 -0.36
C CYS A 54 7.65 -1.02 0.70
N ARG A 55 8.60 -1.92 0.99
CA ARG A 55 9.68 -1.66 1.96
C ARG A 55 10.67 -0.64 1.43
N LEU A 56 11.20 -0.87 0.22
CA LEU A 56 12.30 -0.06 -0.33
C LEU A 56 11.81 1.19 -1.04
N GLY A 57 10.67 1.09 -1.74
CA GLY A 57 10.15 2.20 -2.56
C GLY A 57 9.17 3.11 -1.81
N LEU A 58 8.48 2.60 -0.79
CA LEU A 58 7.48 3.36 -0.03
C LEU A 58 7.81 3.46 1.47
N GLU A 59 8.96 2.96 1.90
CA GLU A 59 9.44 2.98 3.30
C GLU A 59 8.40 2.45 4.29
N MET A 60 7.66 1.41 3.91
CA MET A 60 6.69 0.75 4.79
C MET A 60 7.38 -0.31 5.64
N ASP A 61 6.85 -0.56 6.83
CA ASP A 61 7.19 -1.76 7.60
C ASP A 61 6.40 -2.96 7.09
N ILE A 62 7.02 -4.12 6.95
CA ILE A 62 6.36 -5.31 6.41
C ILE A 62 6.22 -6.36 7.49
N VAL A 63 5.00 -6.84 7.70
CA VAL A 63 4.70 -8.03 8.49
C VAL A 63 4.05 -9.04 7.56
N ALA A 64 4.48 -10.29 7.59
CA ALA A 64 3.96 -11.30 6.69
C ALA A 64 3.76 -12.65 7.36
N TYR A 65 2.77 -13.39 6.90
CA TYR A 65 2.49 -14.77 7.31
C TYR A 65 2.40 -15.66 6.08
N ASP A 66 3.10 -16.79 6.07
CA ASP A 66 3.06 -17.79 5.00
C ASP A 66 3.12 -19.20 5.64
N PRO A 67 2.08 -20.03 5.50
CA PRO A 67 2.03 -21.37 6.12
C PRO A 67 3.19 -22.28 5.69
N CYS A 68 3.63 -22.18 4.43
CA CYS A 68 4.70 -23.01 3.87
C CYS A 68 6.09 -22.49 4.25
N HIS A 69 6.16 -21.24 4.72
CA HIS A 69 7.39 -20.54 5.07
C HIS A 69 7.29 -19.92 6.47
N ALA A 70 6.62 -20.59 7.40
CA ALA A 70 6.30 -20.07 8.74
C ALA A 70 7.54 -19.62 9.56
N ARG A 71 8.75 -19.99 9.12
CA ARG A 71 10.04 -19.57 9.67
C ARG A 71 10.98 -18.92 8.65
N ALA A 72 10.49 -18.55 7.47
CA ALA A 72 11.29 -17.78 6.53
C ALA A 72 11.50 -16.38 7.10
N ARG A 73 12.74 -16.10 7.49
CA ARG A 73 13.20 -14.74 7.70
C ARG A 73 12.80 -13.92 6.48
N LEU A 74 12.23 -12.73 6.70
CA LEU A 74 12.09 -11.77 5.63
C LEU A 74 13.45 -11.64 4.93
N PRO A 75 13.50 -11.59 3.59
CA PRO A 75 14.75 -11.44 2.87
C PRO A 75 15.55 -10.30 3.48
N ASN A 76 16.87 -10.49 3.66
CA ASN A 76 17.71 -9.38 4.05
C ASN A 76 17.75 -8.42 2.86
N TRP A 77 16.95 -7.35 2.93
CA TRP A 77 16.81 -6.35 1.86
C TRP A 77 17.97 -5.34 1.85
N ALA A 78 19.09 -5.68 2.50
CA ALA A 78 20.32 -4.90 2.51
C ALA A 78 20.87 -4.69 1.09
#